data_AF-A0A7V0N1Z3-F1
#
_entry.id   AF-A0A7V0N1Z3-F1
#
_cell.length_a   1.000
_cell.length_b   1.000
_cell.length_c   1.000
_cell.angle_alpha   90.00
_cell.angle_beta   90.00
_cell.angle_gamma   90.00
#
_symmetry.space_group_name_H-M   'P 1'
#
loop_
_entity.id
_entity.type
_entity.pdbx_description
1 polymer ?
#
loop_
_entity_poly.entity_id
_entity_poly.type
_entity_poly.pdbx_seq_one_letter_code
_entity_poly.pdbx_strand_id
1 'polypeptide(L)'
;MSKKGGFILIIILSFLLGLSFSAYPVQINSRNIVKIIITLKDKVKVKGNCIYLGEIVKDIKAEKKLKNKLYRIKIGASPLPGKSRRLNKDYIMVRLYQNGLYPGQVLIKGKNEIVVLREAQDLSLSRKNYSPSAGVEDNPVIRQGNLVNLIVEDKNIEIITKGKALNSGRKGDKIRVLNTTSFKILEGE
;
A
#
# COMPACT_ATOMS: atom_id res chain seq x y z
N MET A 1 14.54 6.37 90.74
CA MET A 1 15.67 6.65 89.83
C MET A 1 15.38 5.89 88.52
N SER A 2 14.63 6.41 87.55
CA SER A 2 14.81 7.55 86.62
C SER A 2 15.58 7.20 85.33
N LYS A 3 14.83 7.24 84.21
CA LYS A 3 15.10 7.64 82.79
C LYS A 3 14.45 6.61 81.85
N LYS A 4 13.35 6.86 81.11
CA LYS A 4 12.93 7.96 80.21
C LYS A 4 13.98 8.37 79.17
N GLY A 5 13.59 8.32 77.90
CA GLY A 5 14.27 8.89 76.74
C GLY A 5 14.60 7.80 75.72
N GLY A 6 13.81 7.55 74.67
CA GLY A 6 13.26 8.57 73.79
C GLY A 6 14.35 9.03 72.83
N PHE A 7 14.83 8.14 71.97
CA PHE A 7 15.60 8.52 70.79
C PHE A 7 15.08 7.78 69.56
N ILE A 8 14.27 8.49 68.79
CA ILE A 8 14.44 8.66 67.35
C ILE A 8 14.06 7.44 66.47
N LEU A 9 12.84 7.32 65.95
CA LEU A 9 12.12 8.25 65.06
C LEU A 9 12.75 8.42 63.64
N ILE A 10 13.55 7.47 63.13
CA ILE A 10 14.02 7.51 61.72
C ILE A 10 13.85 6.19 60.93
N ILE A 11 13.42 5.07 61.53
CA ILE A 11 13.13 3.85 60.72
C ILE A 11 11.62 3.54 60.65
N ILE A 12 10.81 4.60 60.80
CA ILE A 12 9.48 4.69 60.18
C ILE A 12 9.64 5.67 59.01
N LEU A 13 10.19 5.23 57.88
CA LEU A 13 9.91 5.92 56.60
C LEU A 13 10.16 5.12 55.31
N SER A 14 10.80 3.94 55.32
CA SER A 14 11.15 3.29 54.04
C SER A 14 10.79 1.82 53.90
N PHE A 15 9.99 1.26 54.79
CA PHE A 15 9.45 -0.09 54.58
C PHE A 15 7.95 -0.18 54.89
N LEU A 16 7.24 0.90 54.56
CA LEU A 16 5.78 1.00 54.61
C LEU A 16 5.17 1.21 53.21
N LEU A 17 5.91 0.90 52.14
CA LEU A 17 5.42 0.89 50.76
C LEU A 17 6.00 -0.32 50.03
N GLY A 18 5.27 -1.43 50.01
CA GLY A 18 5.68 -2.57 49.19
C GLY A 18 4.62 -3.65 48.97
N LEU A 19 3.55 -3.67 49.77
CA LEU A 19 2.50 -4.69 49.65
C LEU A 19 1.07 -4.11 49.72
N SER A 20 0.89 -2.88 49.25
CA SER A 20 -0.42 -2.51 48.70
C SER A 20 -0.48 -3.09 47.29
N PHE A 21 -0.88 -4.36 47.21
CA PHE A 21 -1.45 -4.95 46.00
C PHE A 21 -2.80 -4.25 45.76
N SER A 22 -2.76 -2.94 45.48
CA SER A 22 -3.94 -2.23 45.02
C SER A 22 -4.28 -2.86 43.69
N ALA A 23 -5.39 -3.59 43.69
CA ALA A 23 -6.10 -4.01 42.51
C ALA A 23 -6.38 -2.76 41.67
N TYR A 24 -5.41 -2.38 40.83
CA TYR A 24 -5.66 -1.45 39.77
C TYR A 24 -6.57 -2.19 38.80
N PRO A 25 -7.73 -1.61 38.48
CA PRO A 25 -8.68 -2.29 37.63
C PRO A 25 -8.03 -2.43 36.26
N VAL A 26 -7.80 -3.67 35.81
CA VAL A 26 -7.53 -3.93 34.39
C VAL A 26 -8.83 -3.64 33.64
N GLN A 27 -9.04 -2.36 33.33
CA GLN A 27 -10.08 -1.92 32.41
C GLN A 27 -9.50 -1.92 31.00
N ILE A 28 -9.33 -3.11 30.41
CA ILE A 28 -9.19 -3.22 28.96
C ILE A 28 -10.61 -3.26 28.38
N ASN A 29 -11.31 -2.13 28.47
CA ASN A 29 -12.46 -1.91 27.61
C ASN A 29 -11.97 -1.19 26.35
N SER A 30 -11.20 -1.91 25.54
CA SER A 30 -10.88 -1.48 24.18
C SER A 30 -12.15 -1.60 23.35
N ARG A 31 -13.10 -0.68 23.54
CA ARG A 31 -14.10 -0.40 22.53
C ARG A 31 -13.31 -0.23 21.24
N ASN A 32 -13.54 -1.09 20.27
CA ASN A 32 -13.02 -0.95 18.91
C ASN A 32 -13.68 0.31 18.33
N ILE A 33 -13.16 1.49 18.69
CA ILE A 33 -13.69 2.77 18.23
C ILE A 33 -13.26 2.85 16.78
N VAL A 34 -14.18 2.50 15.89
CA VAL A 34 -14.05 2.78 14.47
C VAL A 34 -13.93 4.30 14.33
N LYS A 35 -12.71 4.79 14.13
CA LYS A 35 -12.41 6.22 13.97
C LYS A 35 -12.58 6.70 12.53
N ILE A 36 -12.60 5.76 11.58
CA ILE A 36 -12.56 6.05 10.15
C ILE A 36 -13.64 5.23 9.45
N ILE A 37 -14.54 5.90 8.74
CA ILE A 37 -15.55 5.24 7.90
C ILE A 37 -15.30 5.61 6.46
N ILE A 38 -15.01 4.61 5.62
CA ILE A 38 -14.76 4.77 4.19
C ILE A 38 -15.98 4.23 3.45
N THR A 39 -16.61 5.06 2.63
CA THR A 39 -17.73 4.63 1.79
C THR A 39 -17.26 4.56 0.35
N LEU A 40 -17.26 3.37 -0.24
CA LEU A 40 -16.81 3.16 -1.62
C LEU A 40 -17.89 3.53 -2.64
N LYS A 41 -17.46 3.93 -3.85
CA LYS A 41 -18.31 3.96 -5.06
C LYS A 41 -18.39 2.55 -5.63
N ASP A 42 -19.51 2.22 -6.26
CA ASP A 42 -19.67 0.93 -6.95
C ASP A 42 -18.84 0.86 -8.25
N LYS A 43 -18.70 1.99 -8.94
CA LYS A 43 -18.00 2.13 -10.21
C LYS A 43 -17.31 3.48 -10.30
N VAL A 44 -16.09 3.53 -10.82
CA VAL A 44 -15.34 4.77 -11.04
C VAL A 44 -14.52 4.71 -12.31
N LYS A 45 -14.35 5.87 -12.94
CA LYS A 45 -13.47 6.07 -14.09
C LYS A 45 -12.23 6.87 -13.63
N VAL A 46 -11.04 6.37 -13.93
CA VAL A 46 -9.75 6.98 -13.59
C VAL A 46 -8.96 7.31 -14.86
N LYS A 47 -8.07 8.30 -14.77
CA LYS A 47 -7.21 8.74 -15.89
C LYS A 47 -5.76 8.29 -15.72
N GLY A 48 -5.26 8.40 -14.49
CA GLY A 48 -3.87 8.15 -14.14
C GLY A 48 -3.48 6.66 -14.20
N ASN A 49 -2.17 6.42 -14.12
CA ASN A 49 -1.57 5.08 -14.08
C ASN A 49 -1.82 4.34 -12.76
N CYS A 50 -2.19 5.06 -11.70
CA CYS A 50 -2.45 4.52 -10.37
C CYS A 50 -3.87 4.86 -9.93
N ILE A 51 -4.42 4.00 -9.09
CA ILE A 51 -5.69 4.18 -8.40
C ILE A 51 -5.37 4.66 -6.99
N TYR A 52 -5.85 5.85 -6.65
CA TYR A 52 -5.80 6.40 -5.31
C TYR A 52 -7.11 6.15 -4.58
N LEU A 53 -7.05 6.01 -3.24
CA LEU A 53 -8.23 5.82 -2.40
C LEU A 53 -9.25 6.94 -2.66
N GLY A 54 -8.76 8.16 -2.84
CA GLY A 54 -9.58 9.33 -3.12
C GLY A 54 -10.47 9.24 -4.36
N GLU A 55 -10.04 8.49 -5.36
CA GLU A 55 -10.80 8.34 -6.61
C GLU A 55 -11.98 7.38 -6.40
N ILE A 56 -11.74 6.30 -5.66
CA ILE A 56 -12.69 5.18 -5.48
C ILE A 56 -13.72 5.41 -4.36
N VAL A 57 -13.55 6.42 -3.51
CA VAL A 57 -14.47 6.70 -2.39
C VAL A 57 -15.57 7.70 -2.77
N LYS A 58 -16.77 7.48 -2.22
CA LYS A 58 -17.86 8.45 -2.18
C LYS A 58 -17.62 9.47 -1.06
N ASP A 59 -17.24 8.99 0.13
CA ASP A 59 -16.90 9.83 1.28
C ASP A 59 -15.97 9.08 2.25
N ILE A 60 -15.22 9.87 3.04
CA ILE A 60 -14.40 9.42 4.16
C ILE A 60 -14.80 10.24 5.38
N LYS A 61 -15.32 9.60 6.43
CA LYS A 61 -15.55 10.22 7.74
C LYS A 61 -14.31 10.00 8.60
N ALA A 62 -13.55 11.07 8.82
CA ALA A 62 -12.34 11.11 9.64
C ALA A 62 -11.98 12.58 9.93
N GLU A 63 -11.03 12.82 10.84
CA GLU A 63 -10.45 14.14 11.08
C GLU A 63 -9.84 14.72 9.79
N LYS A 64 -9.96 16.04 9.56
CA LYS A 64 -9.57 16.72 8.30
C LYS A 64 -8.14 16.42 7.87
N LYS A 65 -7.17 16.46 8.80
CA LYS A 65 -5.75 16.18 8.50
C LYS A 65 -5.54 14.74 8.06
N LEU A 66 -6.19 13.79 8.73
CA LEU A 66 -6.14 12.37 8.40
C LEU A 66 -6.85 12.07 7.08
N LYS A 67 -8.04 12.64 6.86
CA LYS A 67 -8.81 12.53 5.62
C LYS A 67 -7.96 12.90 4.39
N ASN A 68 -7.20 13.99 4.46
CA ASN A 68 -6.30 14.39 3.38
C ASN A 68 -5.17 13.38 3.09
N LYS A 69 -4.62 12.73 4.13
CA LYS A 69 -3.65 11.64 3.96
C LYS A 69 -4.29 10.43 3.30
N LEU A 70 -5.50 10.05 3.76
CA LEU A 70 -6.26 8.92 3.24
C LEU A 70 -6.53 9.08 1.73
N TYR A 71 -6.95 10.26 1.26
CA TYR A 71 -7.17 10.53 -0.17
C TYR A 71 -5.97 10.19 -1.07
N ARG A 72 -4.75 10.30 -0.54
CA ARG A 72 -3.49 10.10 -1.28
C ARG A 72 -2.95 8.68 -1.20
N ILE A 73 -3.57 7.79 -0.42
CA ILE A 73 -3.13 6.40 -0.34
C ILE A 73 -3.31 5.74 -1.69
N LYS A 74 -2.22 5.17 -2.20
CA LYS A 74 -2.22 4.37 -3.42
C LYS A 74 -2.78 2.98 -3.15
N ILE A 75 -3.84 2.61 -3.86
CA ILE A 75 -4.48 1.31 -3.74
C ILE A 75 -3.89 0.31 -4.75
N GLY A 76 -3.49 0.76 -5.93
CA GLY A 76 -2.83 -0.12 -6.89
C GLY A 76 -2.64 0.53 -8.25
N ALA A 77 -2.20 -0.26 -9.22
CA ALA A 77 -2.19 0.16 -10.61
C ALA A 77 -3.61 0.27 -11.17
N SER A 78 -3.81 1.26 -12.03
CA SER A 78 -5.00 1.39 -12.86
C SER A 78 -5.05 0.29 -13.93
N PRO A 79 -6.25 -0.05 -14.46
CA PRO A 79 -6.35 -0.87 -15.66
C PRO A 79 -5.54 -0.27 -16.82
N LEU A 80 -5.31 -1.05 -17.88
CA LEU A 80 -4.84 -0.48 -19.15
C LEU A 80 -5.88 0.52 -19.69
N PRO A 81 -5.47 1.56 -20.45
CA PRO A 81 -6.39 2.49 -21.08
C PRO A 81 -7.51 1.77 -21.84
N GLY A 82 -8.76 2.18 -21.63
CA GLY A 82 -9.94 1.55 -22.22
C GLY A 82 -10.36 0.22 -21.59
N LYS A 83 -9.64 -0.28 -20.57
CA LYS A 83 -9.97 -1.53 -19.85
C LYS A 83 -10.53 -1.24 -18.47
N SER A 84 -11.00 -2.30 -17.80
CA SER A 84 -11.51 -2.27 -16.44
C SER A 84 -10.83 -3.31 -15.55
N ARG A 85 -10.92 -3.08 -14.24
CA ARG A 85 -10.45 -3.99 -13.19
C ARG A 85 -11.44 -3.96 -12.03
N ARG A 86 -11.65 -5.10 -11.37
CA ARG A 86 -12.38 -5.18 -10.09
C ARG A 86 -11.42 -5.10 -8.91
N LEU A 87 -11.80 -4.36 -7.87
CA LEU A 87 -11.08 -4.32 -6.60
C LEU A 87 -12.01 -4.79 -5.48
N ASN A 88 -11.56 -5.79 -4.71
CA ASN A 88 -12.25 -6.26 -3.52
C ASN A 88 -11.89 -5.36 -2.31
N LYS A 89 -12.83 -5.17 -1.38
CA LYS A 89 -12.60 -4.54 -0.07
C LYS A 89 -11.40 -5.10 0.68
N ASP A 90 -11.14 -6.40 0.64
CA ASP A 90 -10.00 -7.03 1.34
C ASP A 90 -8.68 -6.53 0.77
N TYR A 91 -8.59 -6.43 -0.56
CA TYR A 91 -7.43 -5.84 -1.22
C TYR A 91 -7.24 -4.37 -0.84
N ILE A 92 -8.33 -3.60 -0.73
CA ILE A 92 -8.28 -2.21 -0.26
C ILE A 92 -7.80 -2.17 1.20
N MET A 93 -8.31 -3.05 2.07
CA MET A 93 -7.91 -3.14 3.47
C MET A 93 -6.42 -3.46 3.62
N VAL A 94 -5.87 -4.39 2.82
CA VAL A 94 -4.42 -4.67 2.80
C VAL A 94 -3.61 -3.40 2.51
N ARG A 95 -4.08 -2.54 1.60
CA ARG A 95 -3.39 -1.28 1.28
C ARG A 95 -3.51 -0.25 2.40
N LEU A 96 -4.65 -0.19 3.08
CA LEU A 96 -4.83 0.66 4.26
C LEU A 96 -3.93 0.18 5.40
N TYR A 97 -3.86 -1.13 5.64
CA TYR A 97 -2.98 -1.76 6.62
C TYR A 97 -1.50 -1.44 6.38
N GLN A 98 -1.04 -1.55 5.13
CA GLN A 98 0.32 -1.15 4.73
C GLN A 98 0.61 0.35 4.96
N ASN A 99 -0.42 1.18 5.14
CA ASN A 99 -0.30 2.60 5.47
C ASN A 99 -0.62 2.88 6.95
N GLY A 100 -0.59 1.86 7.82
CA GLY A 100 -0.74 1.97 9.26
C GLY A 100 -2.18 2.02 9.77
N LEU A 101 -3.16 1.58 8.97
CA LEU A 101 -4.57 1.57 9.34
C LEU A 101 -5.07 0.14 9.56
N TYR A 102 -5.48 -0.16 10.79
CA TYR A 102 -5.82 -1.52 11.19
C TYR A 102 -7.34 -1.80 11.06
N PRO A 103 -7.77 -3.07 10.86
CA PRO A 103 -9.18 -3.43 10.68
C PRO A 103 -10.14 -2.94 11.77
N GLY A 104 -9.67 -2.82 13.02
CA GLY A 104 -10.47 -2.27 14.12
C GLY A 104 -10.70 -0.76 14.08
N GLN A 105 -9.90 -0.03 13.30
CA GLN A 105 -9.95 1.43 13.19
C GLN A 105 -10.76 1.91 11.99
N VAL A 106 -10.96 1.04 11.00
CA VAL A 106 -11.53 1.37 9.68
C VAL A 106 -12.73 0.49 9.36
N LEU A 107 -13.86 1.12 9.06
CA LEU A 107 -15.04 0.45 8.50
C LEU A 107 -15.21 0.80 7.01
N ILE A 108 -15.16 -0.21 6.14
CA ILE A 108 -15.35 -0.06 4.69
C ILE A 108 -16.80 -0.42 4.30
N LYS A 109 -17.59 0.61 3.97
CA LYS A 109 -18.99 0.50 3.51
C LYS A 109 -19.11 0.43 1.99
N GLY A 110 -20.22 -0.11 1.50
CA GLY A 110 -20.52 -0.31 0.07
C GLY A 110 -20.45 -1.77 -0.37
N LYS A 111 -20.44 -2.02 -1.68
CA LYS A 111 -20.30 -3.36 -2.27
C LYS A 111 -18.93 -3.97 -1.98
N ASN A 112 -18.87 -5.30 -1.93
CA ASN A 112 -17.62 -6.02 -1.67
C ASN A 112 -16.59 -5.85 -2.80
N GLU A 113 -17.08 -5.63 -4.02
CA GLU A 113 -16.26 -5.32 -5.19
C GLU A 113 -16.65 -3.98 -5.78
N ILE A 114 -15.66 -3.26 -6.30
CA ILE A 114 -15.84 -2.03 -7.08
C ILE A 114 -15.24 -2.19 -8.46
N VAL A 115 -15.86 -1.57 -9.47
CA VAL A 115 -15.35 -1.60 -10.85
C VAL A 115 -14.60 -0.30 -11.16
N VAL A 116 -13.32 -0.42 -11.48
CA VAL A 116 -12.49 0.70 -11.91
C VAL A 116 -12.26 0.61 -13.41
N LEU A 117 -12.58 1.67 -14.14
CA LEU A 117 -12.38 1.80 -15.58
C LEU A 117 -11.31 2.84 -15.84
N ARG A 118 -10.49 2.62 -16.87
CA ARG A 118 -9.56 3.65 -17.32
C ARG A 118 -10.01 4.25 -18.64
N GLU A 119 -9.98 5.58 -18.74
CA GLU A 119 -10.21 6.26 -20.01
C GLU A 119 -9.25 5.74 -21.08
N ALA A 120 -9.78 5.47 -22.28
CA ALA A 120 -8.95 5.19 -23.44
C ALA A 120 -8.14 6.45 -23.75
N GLN A 121 -6.82 6.31 -23.84
CA GLN A 121 -5.96 7.37 -24.31
C GLN A 121 -5.69 7.11 -25.78
N ASP A 122 -5.89 8.12 -26.63
CA ASP A 122 -5.61 8.01 -28.05
C ASP A 122 -4.09 7.86 -28.25
N LEU A 123 -3.67 6.67 -28.66
CA LEU A 123 -2.27 6.28 -28.85
C LEU A 123 -1.66 6.88 -30.13
N SER A 124 -2.44 7.65 -30.90
CA SER A 124 -2.03 8.30 -32.15
C SER A 124 -0.84 9.27 -31.98
N LEU A 125 -0.64 9.86 -30.79
CA LEU A 125 0.45 10.80 -30.53
C LEU A 125 1.78 10.16 -30.08
N SER A 126 1.82 8.85 -29.81
CA SER A 126 3.06 8.15 -29.42
C SER A 126 3.72 7.37 -30.57
N ARG A 127 3.13 7.38 -31.77
CA ARG A 127 3.64 6.62 -32.93
C ARG A 127 4.71 7.36 -33.73
N LYS A 128 5.33 8.42 -33.20
CA LYS A 128 6.39 9.14 -33.90
C LYS A 128 7.75 8.46 -33.63
N ASN A 129 8.27 7.83 -34.68
CA ASN A 129 9.65 7.37 -34.89
C ASN A 129 10.01 5.97 -34.34
N TYR A 130 9.51 4.92 -34.99
CA TYR A 130 10.30 3.71 -35.22
C TYR A 130 10.23 3.40 -36.71
N SER A 131 11.21 3.90 -37.47
CA SER A 131 11.49 3.42 -38.83
C SER A 131 12.32 2.14 -38.70
N PRO A 132 11.94 1.03 -39.35
CA PRO A 132 12.80 -0.13 -39.45
C PRO A 132 13.84 0.16 -40.55
N SER A 133 15.02 0.65 -40.16
CA SER A 133 16.18 0.66 -41.07
C SER A 133 17.13 -0.48 -40.71
N ALA A 134 17.33 -1.32 -41.71
CA ALA A 134 18.34 -2.34 -41.90
C ALA A 134 19.69 -2.13 -41.17
N GLY A 135 20.32 -3.24 -40.79
CA GLY A 135 21.74 -3.31 -40.47
C GLY A 135 22.06 -4.28 -39.34
N VAL A 136 22.58 -5.45 -39.70
CA VAL A 136 23.08 -6.49 -38.79
C VAL A 136 24.35 -5.99 -38.09
N GLU A 137 24.42 -6.21 -36.77
CA GLU A 137 25.60 -6.54 -35.93
C GLU A 137 25.48 -5.90 -34.52
N ASP A 138 25.26 -6.77 -33.54
CA ASP A 138 25.51 -6.60 -32.10
C ASP A 138 24.68 -5.55 -31.28
N ASN A 139 23.39 -5.41 -31.60
CA ASN A 139 22.48 -4.48 -30.93
C ASN A 139 21.78 -5.13 -29.71
N PRO A 140 21.76 -4.51 -28.51
CA PRO A 140 20.97 -5.02 -27.37
C PRO A 140 19.50 -5.20 -27.75
N VAL A 141 18.99 -6.42 -27.52
CA VAL A 141 17.60 -6.81 -27.80
C VAL A 141 16.62 -5.94 -26.99
N ILE A 142 17.04 -5.49 -25.81
CA ILE A 142 16.26 -4.64 -24.92
C ILE A 142 17.07 -3.37 -24.61
N ARG A 143 16.48 -2.19 -24.87
CA ARG A 143 17.09 -0.90 -24.49
C ARG A 143 16.47 -0.37 -23.21
N GLN A 144 17.27 0.35 -22.42
CA GLN A 144 16.78 1.09 -21.27
C GLN A 144 15.58 1.95 -21.66
N GLY A 145 14.52 1.85 -20.87
CA GLY A 145 13.26 2.56 -21.07
C GLY A 145 12.24 1.84 -21.96
N ASN A 146 12.60 0.74 -22.62
CA ASN A 146 11.63 -0.08 -23.36
C ASN A 146 10.59 -0.71 -22.43
N LEU A 147 9.37 -0.86 -22.96
CA LEU A 147 8.32 -1.64 -22.32
C LEU A 147 8.49 -3.11 -22.67
N VAL A 148 8.56 -3.96 -21.65
CA VAL A 148 8.79 -5.40 -21.76
C VAL A 148 7.72 -6.18 -21.00
N ASN A 149 7.51 -7.44 -21.37
CA ASN A 149 6.74 -8.38 -20.57
C ASN A 149 7.69 -9.08 -19.60
N LEU A 150 7.28 -9.16 -18.34
CA LEU A 150 7.91 -9.94 -17.29
C LEU A 150 7.09 -11.22 -17.15
N ILE A 151 7.72 -12.35 -17.40
CA ILE A 151 7.11 -13.67 -17.32
C ILE A 151 7.79 -14.39 -16.15
N VAL A 152 6.99 -14.87 -15.20
CA VAL A 152 7.44 -15.77 -14.14
C VAL A 152 6.67 -17.07 -14.32
N GLU A 153 7.38 -18.13 -14.64
CA GLU A 153 6.81 -19.46 -14.85
C GLU A 153 7.26 -20.39 -13.71
N ASP A 154 6.29 -21.05 -13.07
CA ASP A 154 6.48 -22.18 -12.15
C ASP A 154 5.61 -23.34 -12.67
N LYS A 155 5.83 -24.58 -12.19
CA LYS A 155 5.28 -25.84 -12.76
C LYS A 155 3.79 -25.81 -13.12
N ASN A 156 2.98 -24.99 -12.47
CA ASN A 156 1.54 -24.85 -12.72
C ASN A 156 1.07 -23.38 -12.89
N ILE A 157 1.96 -22.40 -12.90
CA ILE A 157 1.60 -20.97 -12.83
C ILE A 157 2.49 -20.14 -13.76
N GLU A 158 1.89 -19.45 -14.73
CA GLU A 158 2.54 -18.41 -15.53
C GLU A 158 1.99 -17.04 -15.12
N ILE A 159 2.88 -16.11 -14.73
CA ILE A 159 2.53 -14.74 -14.37
C ILE A 159 3.13 -13.78 -15.39
N ILE A 160 2.28 -13.13 -16.18
CA ILE A 160 2.68 -12.13 -17.17
C ILE A 160 2.32 -10.72 -16.68
N THR A 161 3.30 -9.82 -16.61
CA THR A 161 3.09 -8.41 -16.22
C THR A 161 3.95 -7.46 -17.05
N LYS A 162 3.56 -6.18 -17.18
CA LYS A 162 4.35 -5.18 -17.93
C LYS A 162 5.40 -4.49 -17.06
N GLY A 163 6.58 -4.28 -17.62
CA GLY A 163 7.69 -3.58 -16.98
C GLY A 163 8.35 -2.56 -17.90
N LYS A 164 9.05 -1.58 -17.32
CA LYS A 164 9.96 -0.66 -18.03
C LYS A 164 11.39 -1.06 -17.73
N ALA A 165 12.17 -1.39 -18.75
CA ALA A 165 13.58 -1.72 -18.60
C ALA A 165 14.35 -0.53 -17.98
N LEU A 166 15.13 -0.79 -16.94
CA LEU A 166 15.97 0.21 -16.26
C LEU A 166 17.40 0.23 -16.78
N ASN A 167 17.82 -0.86 -17.41
CA ASN A 167 19.12 -1.01 -18.08
C ASN A 167 18.89 -1.73 -19.42
N SER A 168 19.77 -1.50 -20.39
CA SER A 168 19.78 -2.25 -21.65
C SER A 168 20.40 -3.62 -21.44
N GLY A 169 20.02 -4.62 -22.24
CA GLY A 169 20.59 -5.95 -22.22
C GLY A 169 20.34 -6.70 -23.52
N ARG A 170 21.19 -7.69 -23.78
CA ARG A 170 21.06 -8.67 -24.86
C ARG A 170 20.26 -9.86 -24.35
N LYS A 171 19.93 -10.77 -25.26
CA LYS A 171 19.29 -12.04 -24.88
C LYS A 171 20.28 -12.81 -23.99
N GLY A 172 19.86 -13.16 -22.78
CA GLY A 172 20.74 -13.82 -21.81
C GLY A 172 21.35 -12.89 -20.75
N ASP A 173 21.17 -11.57 -20.88
CA ASP A 173 21.63 -10.63 -19.85
C ASP A 173 20.59 -10.46 -18.75
N LYS A 174 21.02 -10.54 -17.49
CA LYS A 174 20.19 -10.09 -16.38
C LYS A 174 19.96 -8.58 -16.47
N ILE A 175 18.72 -8.17 -16.68
CA ILE A 175 18.31 -6.77 -16.70
C ILE A 175 17.40 -6.44 -15.52
N ARG A 176 17.56 -5.21 -15.01
CA ARG A 176 16.62 -4.63 -14.03
C ARG A 176 15.43 -4.04 -14.76
N VAL A 177 14.24 -4.33 -14.27
CA VAL A 177 12.98 -3.86 -14.84
C VAL A 177 12.08 -3.31 -13.73
N LEU A 178 11.56 -2.11 -13.93
CA LEU A 178 10.53 -1.55 -13.07
C LEU A 178 9.18 -2.13 -13.47
N ASN A 179 8.57 -2.95 -12.61
CA ASN A 179 7.20 -3.39 -12.81
C ASN A 179 6.27 -2.16 -12.78
N THR A 180 5.56 -1.92 -13.87
CA THR A 180 4.70 -0.72 -14.01
C THR A 180 3.43 -0.80 -13.16
N THR A 181 3.09 -1.99 -12.66
CA THR A 181 1.92 -2.27 -11.83
C THR A 181 2.26 -2.13 -10.35
N SER A 182 3.30 -2.82 -9.89
CA SER A 182 3.68 -2.89 -8.48
C SER A 182 4.73 -1.86 -8.06
N PHE A 183 5.43 -1.26 -9.03
CA PHE A 183 6.56 -0.35 -8.84
C PHE A 183 7.77 -1.01 -8.15
N LYS A 184 7.75 -2.33 -8.05
CA LYS A 184 8.93 -3.11 -7.63
C LYS A 184 9.91 -3.19 -8.79
N ILE A 185 11.20 -3.14 -8.45
CA ILE A 185 12.28 -3.48 -9.38
C ILE A 185 12.45 -4.98 -9.33
N LEU A 186 12.51 -5.61 -10.50
CA LEU A 186 12.68 -7.04 -10.67
C LEU A 186 13.90 -7.27 -11.58
N GLU A 187 14.59 -8.38 -11.37
CA GLU A 187 15.72 -8.82 -12.18
C GLU A 187 15.33 -10.11 -12.90
N GLY A 188 15.67 -10.20 -14.17
CA GLY A 188 15.37 -11.34 -15.03
C GLY A 188 16.24 -11.31 -16.28
N GLU A 189 16.31 -12.44 -16.95
CA GLU A 189 17.10 -12.71 -18.16
C GLU A 189 16.22 -12.81 -19.41
#